data_AF-A0AAD1WKF6-F1
#
_entry.id   AF-A0AAD1WKF6-F1
#
_cell.length_a   1.000
_cell.length_b   1.000
_cell.length_c   1.000
_cell.angle_alpha   90.00
_cell.angle_beta   90.00
_cell.angle_gamma   90.00
#
_symmetry.space_group_name_H-M   'P 1'
#
loop_
_entity.id
_entity.type
_entity.pdbx_description
1 polymer ?
#
loop_
_entity_poly.entity_id
_entity_poly.type
_entity_poly.pdbx_seq_one_letter_code
_entity_poly.pdbx_strand_id
1 'polypeptide(L)'
;MIFVWFHCDGVEPTWSVPEQPEITAKEWVYRGRTEHFVNAHIEVGYTLAVTCTRDSCAQCVMGGLLCVLQEIPENAADIAHLTFLHEPGIITGTDLRYTKSRLWDFVKHTWKVQWMPEPPPNKHCSQMLLVHQLLLFGKHVPLLDFNVVARQVGPGIVFLTFKHNFLGTGVILQSVTPVEPLLQKVTHIIYYQRNIPTLIPKFMLKAECIQFERDVMVWNNKKYVSKPLLVKEDAAIQKHRRWYSQFYSENSPQFSYQQESLDW
;
A
#
# COMPACT_ATOMS: atom_id res chain seq x y z
N MET A 1 18.66 -2.56 1.62
CA MET A 1 17.96 -1.77 0.58
C MET A 1 18.71 -0.46 0.41
N ILE A 2 18.63 0.16 -0.76
CA ILE A 2 19.19 1.50 -0.99
C ILE A 2 17.99 2.42 -1.17
N PHE A 3 17.95 3.51 -0.40
CA PHE A 3 16.93 4.55 -0.50
C PHE A 3 17.57 5.82 -1.05
N VAL A 4 16.80 6.57 -1.82
CA VAL A 4 17.20 7.87 -2.38
C VAL A 4 16.23 8.91 -1.85
N TRP A 5 16.76 10.01 -1.35
CA TRP A 5 15.95 11.15 -0.93
C TRP A 5 15.62 12.01 -2.14
N PHE A 6 14.38 12.47 -2.21
CA PHE A 6 13.93 13.44 -3.20
C PHE A 6 13.08 14.51 -2.53
N HIS A 7 13.36 15.76 -2.85
CA HIS A 7 12.52 16.90 -2.55
C HIS A 7 12.57 17.86 -3.74
N CYS A 8 11.41 18.28 -4.27
CA CYS A 8 11.35 19.12 -5.47
C CYS A 8 12.05 20.48 -5.29
N ASP A 9 12.02 21.02 -4.07
CA ASP A 9 12.74 22.25 -3.71
C ASP A 9 14.21 22.03 -3.29
N GLY A 10 14.74 20.81 -3.40
CA GLY A 10 16.12 20.50 -3.02
C GLY A 10 16.40 20.56 -1.51
N VAL A 11 15.37 20.45 -0.66
CA VAL A 11 15.52 20.40 0.79
C VAL A 11 16.16 19.08 1.22
N GLU A 12 17.12 19.15 2.15
CA GLU A 12 17.79 18.00 2.75
C GLU A 12 16.83 17.07 3.54
N PRO A 13 17.17 15.78 3.73
CA PRO A 13 16.37 14.85 4.51
C PRO A 13 16.06 15.36 5.93
N THR A 14 14.77 15.47 6.27
CA THR A 14 14.32 15.86 7.61
C THR A 14 13.95 14.66 8.48
N TRP A 15 13.94 13.46 7.91
CA TRP A 15 13.68 12.19 8.56
C TRP A 15 14.43 11.06 7.85
N SER A 16 14.52 9.91 8.49
CA SER A 16 15.19 8.73 7.96
C SER A 16 14.32 7.49 8.09
N VAL A 17 14.56 6.51 7.22
CA VAL A 17 13.92 5.21 7.30
C VAL A 17 14.52 4.45 8.48
N PRO A 18 13.70 4.00 9.45
CA PRO A 18 14.19 3.34 10.65
C PRO A 18 14.84 2.00 10.31
N GLU A 19 16.05 1.79 10.82
CA GLU A 19 16.71 0.48 10.78
C GLU A 19 15.88 -0.55 11.56
N GLN A 20 15.87 -1.80 11.09
CA GLN A 20 15.23 -2.92 11.77
C GLN A 20 16.31 -3.70 12.53
N PRO A 21 16.42 -3.56 13.86
CA PRO A 21 17.51 -4.14 14.64
C PRO A 21 17.64 -5.66 14.43
N GLU A 22 16.52 -6.36 14.27
CA GLU A 22 16.46 -7.81 14.06
C GLU A 22 17.09 -8.22 12.72
N ILE A 23 16.98 -7.38 11.69
CA ILE A 23 17.63 -7.62 10.39
C ILE A 23 19.13 -7.39 10.50
N THR A 24 19.56 -6.31 11.16
CA THR A 24 20.97 -5.97 11.34
C THR A 24 21.70 -6.97 12.23
N ALA A 25 21.04 -7.42 13.30
CA ALA A 25 21.49 -8.50 14.17
C ALA A 25 21.44 -9.89 13.50
N LYS A 26 20.87 -9.99 12.29
CA LYS A 26 20.67 -11.23 11.52
C LYS A 26 19.77 -12.26 12.21
N GLU A 27 18.94 -11.81 13.14
CA GLU A 27 17.87 -12.61 13.76
C GLU A 27 16.73 -12.84 12.77
N TRP A 28 16.40 -11.79 12.00
CA TRP A 28 15.53 -11.87 10.84
C TRP A 28 16.37 -11.95 9.58
N VAL A 29 16.11 -12.97 8.76
CA VAL A 29 16.85 -13.24 7.53
C VAL A 29 15.93 -13.06 6.32
N TYR A 30 16.52 -12.71 5.18
CA TYR A 30 15.80 -12.60 3.92
C TYR A 30 15.11 -13.92 3.55
N ARG A 31 13.84 -13.85 3.15
CA ARG A 31 13.03 -15.03 2.77
C ARG A 31 12.43 -14.96 1.37
N GLY A 32 12.49 -13.81 0.70
CA GLY A 32 11.97 -13.66 -0.66
C GLY A 32 11.66 -12.22 -1.04
N ARG A 33 11.31 -12.05 -2.32
CA ARG A 33 10.93 -10.78 -2.93
C ARG A 33 9.85 -11.01 -3.99
N THR A 34 8.91 -10.09 -4.12
CA THR A 34 8.02 -9.98 -5.28
C THR A 34 8.05 -8.55 -5.85
N GLU A 35 7.68 -8.41 -7.11
CA GLU A 35 7.60 -7.12 -7.79
C GLU A 35 6.34 -7.07 -8.65
N HIS A 36 5.67 -5.91 -8.64
CA HIS A 36 4.48 -5.65 -9.43
C HIS A 36 4.60 -4.29 -10.12
N PHE A 37 4.08 -4.21 -11.34
CA PHE A 37 3.90 -2.96 -12.06
C PHE A 37 2.42 -2.62 -12.03
N VAL A 38 2.11 -1.42 -11.56
CA VAL A 38 0.74 -0.97 -11.28
C VAL A 38 0.50 0.33 -12.02
N ASN A 39 -0.62 0.41 -12.74
CA ASN A 39 -1.08 1.69 -13.25
C ASN A 39 -1.81 2.41 -12.12
N ALA A 40 -1.25 3.52 -11.64
CA ALA A 40 -1.84 4.35 -10.60
C ALA A 40 -2.18 5.72 -11.20
N HIS A 41 -3.37 6.24 -10.87
CA HIS A 41 -3.82 7.51 -11.42
C HIS A 41 -3.27 8.68 -10.61
N ILE A 42 -3.08 9.82 -11.27
CA ILE A 42 -2.53 11.01 -10.63
C ILE A 42 -3.60 11.70 -9.80
N GLU A 43 -3.31 11.95 -8.52
CA GLU A 43 -4.19 12.69 -7.62
C GLU A 43 -4.01 14.21 -7.73
N VAL A 44 -4.19 14.79 -8.92
CA VAL A 44 -4.29 16.26 -9.08
C VAL A 44 -5.70 16.60 -9.55
N GLY A 45 -6.23 17.76 -9.15
CA GLY A 45 -7.64 18.14 -9.21
C GLY A 45 -8.37 18.12 -10.57
N TYR A 46 -7.81 17.53 -11.63
CA TYR A 46 -8.38 17.49 -12.96
C TYR A 46 -8.17 16.13 -13.66
N THR A 47 -9.17 15.69 -14.42
CA THR A 47 -9.21 14.41 -15.14
C THR A 47 -8.21 14.39 -16.30
N LEU A 48 -7.62 13.23 -16.62
CA LEU A 48 -6.57 13.05 -17.63
C LEU A 48 -7.10 12.36 -18.90
N ALA A 49 -6.66 12.81 -20.07
CA ALA A 49 -6.58 12.07 -21.34
C ALA A 49 -5.16 12.31 -21.89
N VAL A 50 -4.48 11.26 -22.36
CA VAL A 50 -3.05 11.33 -22.72
C VAL A 50 -2.87 11.35 -24.24
N THR A 51 -2.28 12.43 -24.75
CA THR A 51 -1.47 12.47 -25.99
C THR A 51 -0.10 13.07 -25.62
N CYS A 52 1.01 12.38 -25.92
CA CYS A 52 2.36 12.79 -25.50
C CYS A 52 3.27 13.07 -26.71
N THR A 53 3.96 14.22 -26.71
CA THR A 53 5.05 14.57 -27.63
C THR A 53 6.40 14.63 -26.88
N ARG A 54 7.50 14.28 -27.58
CA ARG A 54 8.72 13.65 -27.02
C ARG A 54 9.68 14.52 -26.18
N ASP A 55 9.65 15.84 -26.25
CA ASP A 55 10.89 16.61 -25.97
C ASP A 55 10.96 17.35 -24.60
N SER A 56 9.90 17.40 -23.80
CA SER A 56 9.87 18.09 -22.48
C SER A 56 9.91 17.14 -21.26
N CYS A 57 10.21 15.85 -21.48
CA CYS A 57 9.83 14.77 -20.56
C CYS A 57 10.71 14.67 -19.29
N ALA A 58 12.03 14.79 -19.34
CA ALA A 58 12.89 14.27 -18.26
C ALA A 58 12.79 14.99 -16.89
N GLN A 59 12.66 16.32 -16.86
CA GLN A 59 12.56 17.09 -15.60
C GLN A 59 11.13 17.10 -15.03
N CYS A 60 10.10 17.16 -15.89
CA CYS A 60 8.70 17.00 -15.48
C CYS A 60 8.40 15.59 -15.00
N VAL A 61 9.06 14.57 -15.55
CA VAL A 61 8.89 13.16 -15.15
C VAL A 61 9.29 12.98 -13.69
N MET A 62 10.51 13.33 -13.25
CA MET A 62 10.93 13.09 -11.86
C MET A 62 10.09 13.80 -10.79
N GLY A 63 9.69 15.05 -11.03
CA GLY A 63 8.84 15.76 -10.08
C GLY A 63 7.37 15.37 -10.15
N GLY A 64 6.84 15.04 -11.34
CA GLY A 64 5.47 14.54 -11.50
C GLY A 64 5.28 13.13 -10.94
N LEU A 65 6.34 12.31 -10.96
CA LEU A 65 6.36 10.93 -10.48
C LEU A 65 5.98 10.76 -8.99
N LEU A 66 6.30 11.72 -8.11
CA LEU A 66 5.92 11.62 -6.68
C LEU A 66 4.44 11.96 -6.41
N CYS A 67 3.81 12.83 -7.22
CA CYS A 67 2.38 13.19 -7.08
C CYS A 67 1.41 12.04 -7.39
N VAL A 68 1.94 10.90 -7.86
CA VAL A 68 1.19 9.69 -8.25
C VAL A 68 1.23 8.62 -7.16
N LEU A 69 2.12 8.79 -6.17
CA LEU A 69 2.35 7.75 -5.16
C LEU A 69 1.17 7.55 -4.24
N GLN A 70 0.38 8.59 -3.98
CA GLN A 70 -0.64 8.61 -2.93
C GLN A 70 -1.73 7.54 -3.06
N GLU A 71 -2.10 7.13 -4.27
CA GLU A 71 -3.20 6.18 -4.47
C GLU A 71 -2.94 4.82 -3.79
N ILE A 72 -1.69 4.35 -3.79
CA ILE A 72 -1.37 3.03 -3.22
C ILE A 72 -1.39 3.07 -1.67
N PRO A 73 -0.72 4.03 -0.99
CA PRO A 73 -0.81 4.16 0.47
C PRO A 73 -2.19 4.58 0.98
N GLU A 74 -3.02 5.26 0.17
CA GLU A 74 -4.39 5.63 0.58
C GLU A 74 -5.23 4.39 0.93
N ASN A 75 -4.94 3.21 0.35
CA ASN A 75 -5.59 1.95 0.75
C ASN A 75 -5.47 1.68 2.26
N ALA A 76 -4.40 2.14 2.94
CA ALA A 76 -4.27 1.97 4.39
C ALA A 76 -5.37 2.70 5.19
N ALA A 77 -6.01 3.71 4.59
CA ALA A 77 -7.08 4.48 5.19
C ALA A 77 -8.48 4.15 4.63
N ASP A 78 -8.56 3.40 3.53
CA ASP A 78 -9.81 2.82 3.02
C ASP A 78 -10.09 1.52 3.80
N ILE A 79 -10.87 1.60 4.88
CA ILE A 79 -11.15 0.39 5.69
C ILE A 79 -12.16 -0.53 4.99
N ALA A 80 -13.01 0.02 4.12
CA ALA A 80 -14.07 -0.73 3.47
C ALA A 80 -13.52 -1.76 2.48
N HIS A 81 -12.49 -1.40 1.68
CA HIS A 81 -11.91 -2.34 0.71
C HIS A 81 -11.38 -3.62 1.36
N LEU A 82 -10.85 -3.55 2.60
CA LEU A 82 -10.36 -4.74 3.32
C LEU A 82 -11.45 -5.80 3.49
N THR A 83 -12.68 -5.37 3.77
CA THR A 83 -13.82 -6.29 3.83
C THR A 83 -14.19 -6.80 2.44
N PHE A 84 -14.26 -5.94 1.42
CA PHE A 84 -14.75 -6.37 0.11
C PHE A 84 -13.74 -7.21 -0.70
N LEU A 85 -12.45 -6.87 -0.65
CA LEU A 85 -11.41 -7.47 -1.47
C LEU A 85 -10.64 -8.57 -0.72
N HIS A 86 -10.51 -8.47 0.61
CA HIS A 86 -9.68 -9.37 1.41
C HIS A 86 -10.47 -10.28 2.37
N GLU A 87 -11.80 -10.13 2.50
CA GLU A 87 -12.63 -11.14 3.20
C GLU A 87 -12.54 -12.52 2.53
N PRO A 88 -12.64 -12.66 1.18
CA PRO A 88 -12.51 -13.96 0.55
C PRO A 88 -11.13 -14.58 0.80
N GLY A 89 -11.11 -15.85 1.21
CA GLY A 89 -9.86 -16.54 1.55
C GLY A 89 -8.84 -16.53 0.41
N ILE A 90 -7.55 -16.51 0.78
CA ILE A 90 -6.42 -16.43 -0.16
C ILE A 90 -6.45 -17.57 -1.21
N ILE A 91 -7.04 -18.72 -0.85
CA ILE A 91 -7.18 -19.90 -1.72
C ILE A 91 -8.09 -19.62 -2.94
N THR A 92 -8.97 -18.62 -2.87
CA THR A 92 -9.89 -18.28 -3.98
C THR A 92 -9.22 -17.50 -5.11
N GLY A 93 -7.90 -17.28 -5.03
CA GLY A 93 -7.09 -16.70 -6.09
C GLY A 93 -7.22 -15.17 -6.18
N THR A 94 -6.83 -14.61 -7.32
CA THR A 94 -6.70 -13.16 -7.52
C THR A 94 -7.85 -12.56 -8.31
N ASP A 95 -8.60 -13.36 -9.09
CA ASP A 95 -9.73 -12.90 -9.87
C ASP A 95 -11.01 -12.71 -9.03
N LEU A 96 -11.31 -11.45 -8.72
CA LEU A 96 -12.47 -10.98 -7.96
C LEU A 96 -13.83 -11.50 -8.46
N ARG A 97 -13.95 -11.93 -9.72
CA ARG A 97 -15.21 -12.51 -10.24
C ARG A 97 -15.55 -13.86 -9.62
N TYR A 98 -14.53 -14.58 -9.15
CA TYR A 98 -14.65 -15.95 -8.66
C TYR A 98 -14.27 -16.10 -7.18
N THR A 99 -13.91 -15.00 -6.50
CA THR A 99 -13.47 -15.05 -5.10
C THR A 99 -14.61 -15.40 -4.13
N LYS A 100 -15.87 -15.09 -4.47
CA LYS A 100 -17.08 -15.45 -3.70
C LYS A 100 -17.63 -16.83 -4.08
N SER A 101 -16.81 -17.87 -3.87
CA SER A 101 -17.24 -19.25 -4.11
C SER A 101 -17.97 -19.82 -2.89
N ARG A 102 -19.16 -20.40 -3.11
CA ARG A 102 -19.98 -21.08 -2.07
C ARG A 102 -19.25 -22.21 -1.34
N LEU A 103 -18.17 -22.74 -1.93
CA LEU A 103 -17.40 -23.85 -1.36
C LEU A 103 -16.63 -23.46 -0.09
N TRP A 104 -16.37 -22.16 0.14
CA TRP A 104 -15.55 -21.67 1.25
C TRP A 104 -16.29 -20.69 2.17
N ASP A 105 -17.61 -20.56 2.06
CA ASP A 105 -18.44 -19.63 2.86
C ASP A 105 -18.33 -19.88 4.39
N PHE A 106 -17.86 -21.06 4.79
CA PHE A 106 -17.64 -21.43 6.19
C PHE A 106 -16.36 -20.84 6.80
N VAL A 107 -15.45 -20.28 5.98
CA VAL A 107 -14.22 -19.59 6.42
C VAL A 107 -14.39 -18.09 6.17
N LYS A 108 -14.47 -17.29 7.23
CA LYS A 108 -14.56 -15.83 7.13
C LYS A 108 -13.42 -15.14 7.86
N HIS A 109 -12.99 -14.02 7.30
CA HIS A 109 -11.96 -13.16 7.88
C HIS A 109 -12.61 -11.87 8.36
N THR A 110 -12.38 -11.52 9.62
CA THR A 110 -12.84 -10.27 10.20
C THR A 110 -11.64 -9.40 10.50
N TRP A 111 -11.67 -8.15 10.02
CA TRP A 111 -10.59 -7.20 10.19
C TRP A 111 -11.05 -6.11 11.16
N LYS A 112 -10.38 -5.98 12.31
CA LYS A 112 -10.49 -4.77 13.11
C LYS A 112 -9.35 -3.84 12.70
N VAL A 113 -9.71 -2.70 12.14
CA VAL A 113 -8.77 -1.81 11.47
C VAL A 113 -8.85 -0.44 12.11
N GLN A 114 -7.68 0.13 12.40
CA GLN A 114 -7.57 1.52 12.80
C GLN A 114 -6.36 2.15 12.13
N TRP A 115 -6.61 3.19 11.33
CA TRP A 115 -5.56 4.03 10.76
C TRP A 115 -5.38 5.30 11.58
N MET A 116 -4.13 5.69 11.85
CA MET A 116 -3.79 6.96 12.49
C MET A 116 -2.39 7.46 12.10
N PRO A 117 -2.16 8.78 12.03
CA PRO A 117 -0.83 9.35 11.92
C PRO A 117 -0.07 9.22 13.25
N GLU A 118 1.26 9.07 13.18
CA GLU A 118 2.09 9.06 14.39
C GLU A 118 2.30 10.48 14.96
N PRO A 119 2.38 10.63 16.29
CA PRO A 119 2.72 11.91 16.92
C PRO A 119 4.19 12.29 16.68
N PRO A 120 4.58 13.56 16.92
CA PRO A 120 5.98 13.95 16.93
C PRO A 120 6.83 13.06 17.87
N PRO A 121 8.07 12.71 17.48
CA PRO A 121 8.82 13.24 16.33
C PRO A 121 8.50 12.58 14.96
N ASN A 122 7.67 11.55 14.92
CA ASN A 122 7.43 10.73 13.72
C ASN A 122 6.26 11.22 12.85
N LYS A 123 6.08 12.53 12.68
CA LYS A 123 4.93 13.08 11.93
C LYS A 123 4.85 12.60 10.47
N HIS A 124 6.00 12.20 9.91
CA HIS A 124 6.13 11.60 8.58
C HIS A 124 5.68 10.12 8.52
N CYS A 125 5.21 9.54 9.62
CA CYS A 125 4.74 8.16 9.70
C CYS A 125 3.24 8.08 9.98
N SER A 126 2.63 6.97 9.55
CA SER A 126 1.29 6.56 9.94
C SER A 126 1.26 5.06 10.22
N GLN A 127 0.24 4.62 10.96
CA GLN A 127 0.02 3.22 11.30
C GLN A 127 -1.39 2.79 10.98
N MET A 128 -1.51 1.62 10.36
CA MET A 128 -2.73 0.84 10.29
C MET A 128 -2.55 -0.41 11.16
N LEU A 129 -3.37 -0.52 12.21
CA LEU A 129 -3.42 -1.69 13.07
C LEU A 129 -4.50 -2.62 12.52
N LEU A 130 -4.13 -3.85 12.17
CA LEU A 130 -5.04 -4.87 11.67
C LEU A 130 -5.02 -6.08 12.60
N VAL A 131 -6.16 -6.35 13.22
CA VAL A 131 -6.39 -7.61 13.91
C VAL A 131 -7.24 -8.48 12.99
N HIS A 132 -6.59 -9.50 12.44
CA HIS A 132 -7.21 -10.51 11.60
C HIS A 132 -7.76 -11.63 12.46
N GLN A 133 -9.07 -11.84 12.41
CA GLN A 133 -9.77 -12.88 13.16
C GLN A 133 -10.39 -13.89 12.20
N LEU A 134 -10.08 -15.18 12.41
CA LEU A 134 -10.65 -16.26 11.62
C LEU A 134 -11.93 -16.81 12.27
N LEU A 135 -13.00 -16.85 11.49
CA LEU A 135 -14.25 -17.51 11.84
C LEU A 135 -14.39 -18.80 11.02
N LEU A 136 -14.48 -19.95 11.70
CA LEU A 136 -14.80 -21.25 11.10
C LEU A 136 -16.20 -21.66 11.54
N PHE A 137 -17.11 -21.89 10.59
CA PHE A 137 -18.52 -22.19 10.86
C PHE A 137 -19.19 -21.17 11.81
N GLY A 138 -18.80 -19.90 11.68
CA GLY A 138 -19.30 -18.81 12.55
C GLY A 138 -18.71 -18.79 13.97
N LYS A 139 -17.79 -19.70 14.31
CA LYS A 139 -17.08 -19.69 15.60
C LYS A 139 -15.67 -19.12 15.42
N HIS A 140 -15.30 -18.21 16.32
CA HIS A 140 -13.97 -17.61 16.36
C HIS A 140 -12.92 -18.65 16.77
N VAL A 141 -11.80 -18.68 16.04
CA VAL A 141 -10.66 -19.56 16.32
C VAL A 141 -9.45 -18.70 16.69
N PRO A 142 -9.27 -18.35 17.99
CA PRO A 142 -8.23 -17.42 18.43
C PRO A 142 -6.80 -17.85 18.09
N LEU A 143 -6.58 -19.16 17.94
CA LEU A 143 -5.28 -19.73 17.58
C LEU A 143 -4.77 -19.29 16.20
N LEU A 144 -5.66 -18.79 15.35
CA LEU A 144 -5.38 -18.38 13.97
C LEU A 144 -5.48 -16.85 13.81
N ASP A 145 -5.58 -16.11 14.91
CA ASP A 145 -5.61 -14.64 14.88
C ASP A 145 -4.22 -14.09 14.54
N PHE A 146 -4.17 -13.19 13.57
CA PHE A 146 -2.94 -12.51 13.19
C PHE A 146 -3.02 -11.03 13.57
N ASN A 147 -1.96 -10.55 14.21
CA ASN A 147 -1.77 -9.12 14.40
C ASN A 147 -0.82 -8.63 13.32
N VAL A 148 -1.31 -7.72 12.48
CA VAL A 148 -0.53 -7.04 11.47
C VAL A 148 -0.50 -5.57 11.80
N VAL A 149 0.69 -4.98 11.78
CA VAL A 149 0.87 -3.54 11.89
C VAL A 149 1.49 -3.07 10.59
N ALA A 150 0.74 -2.30 9.80
CA ALA A 150 1.28 -1.62 8.63
C ALA A 150 1.74 -0.23 9.06
N ARG A 151 3.04 -0.02 9.13
CA ARG A 151 3.63 1.30 9.42
C ARG A 151 4.14 1.92 8.13
N GLN A 152 3.52 3.00 7.70
CA GLN A 152 3.99 3.79 6.57
C GLN A 152 5.04 4.79 7.05
N VAL A 153 6.15 4.90 6.30
CA VAL A 153 7.22 5.87 6.54
C VAL A 153 7.39 6.71 5.28
N GLY A 154 7.00 7.97 5.36
CA GLY A 154 7.00 8.87 4.20
C GLY A 154 5.99 8.46 3.12
N PRO A 155 6.21 8.88 1.86
CA PRO A 155 5.20 8.75 0.80
C PRO A 155 5.11 7.36 0.16
N GLY A 156 6.12 6.49 0.29
CA GLY A 156 6.21 5.28 -0.54
C GLY A 156 6.81 4.04 0.13
N ILE A 157 6.99 4.03 1.45
CA ILE A 157 7.56 2.89 2.19
C ILE A 157 6.57 2.43 3.24
N VAL A 158 6.31 1.12 3.30
CA VAL A 158 5.47 0.49 4.32
C VAL A 158 6.18 -0.72 4.90
N PHE A 159 6.14 -0.83 6.24
CA PHE A 159 6.55 -2.01 6.99
C PHE A 159 5.29 -2.74 7.44
N LEU A 160 5.05 -3.92 6.85
CA LEU A 160 3.99 -4.83 7.27
C LEU A 160 4.56 -5.82 8.26
N THR A 161 4.41 -5.54 9.55
CA THR A 161 4.92 -6.40 10.62
C THR A 161 3.86 -7.41 11.03
N PHE A 162 4.20 -8.70 10.88
CA PHE A 162 3.33 -9.82 11.25
C PHE A 162 3.79 -10.38 12.58
N LYS A 163 2.87 -10.48 13.55
CA LYS A 163 3.15 -11.11 14.85
C LYS A 163 2.13 -12.21 15.12
N HIS A 164 2.63 -13.43 15.28
CA HIS A 164 1.84 -14.59 15.66
C HIS A 164 2.58 -15.40 16.73
N ASN A 165 1.85 -15.86 17.75
CA ASN A 165 2.46 -16.57 18.89
C ASN A 165 3.17 -17.87 18.49
N PHE A 166 2.69 -18.55 17.45
CA PHE A 166 3.23 -19.85 17.00
C PHE A 166 4.01 -19.79 15.70
N LEU A 167 3.71 -18.81 14.84
CA LEU A 167 4.29 -18.74 13.49
C LEU A 167 5.47 -17.79 13.44
N GLY A 168 5.74 -17.11 14.56
CA GLY A 168 6.85 -16.20 14.73
C GLY A 168 6.47 -14.78 14.38
N THR A 169 7.51 -13.97 14.22
CA THR A 169 7.43 -12.56 13.86
C THR A 169 8.30 -12.32 12.63
N GLY A 170 7.84 -11.42 11.78
CA GLY A 170 8.64 -10.93 10.67
C GLY A 170 8.00 -9.72 10.03
N VAL A 171 8.62 -9.24 8.96
CA VAL A 171 8.23 -8.01 8.29
C VAL A 171 8.29 -8.17 6.78
N ILE A 172 7.28 -7.64 6.09
CA ILE A 172 7.35 -7.38 4.66
C ILE A 172 7.59 -5.88 4.48
N LEU A 173 8.70 -5.54 3.84
CA LEU A 173 9.00 -4.18 3.41
C LEU A 173 8.38 -4.00 2.03
N GLN A 174 7.37 -3.14 1.95
CA GLN A 174 6.79 -2.67 0.70
C GLN A 174 7.42 -1.33 0.34
N SER A 175 7.82 -1.18 -0.92
CA SER A 175 8.31 0.10 -1.46
C SER A 175 7.65 0.36 -2.80
N VAL A 176 7.21 1.60 -3.00
CA VAL A 176 6.65 2.09 -4.27
C VAL A 176 7.69 2.99 -4.91
N THR A 177 8.12 2.62 -6.10
CA THR A 177 9.07 3.39 -6.91
C THR A 177 8.36 3.87 -8.17
N PRO A 178 8.25 5.19 -8.38
CA PRO A 178 7.73 5.72 -9.63
C PRO A 178 8.64 5.35 -10.80
N VAL A 179 8.07 4.77 -11.86
CA VAL A 179 8.77 4.44 -13.11
C VAL A 179 8.38 5.43 -14.20
N GLU A 180 7.07 5.70 -14.35
CA GLU A 180 6.49 6.71 -15.24
C GLU A 180 5.32 7.42 -14.54
N PRO A 181 4.84 8.59 -15.00
CA PRO A 181 3.77 9.35 -14.34
C PRO A 181 2.48 8.58 -14.05
N LEU A 182 2.23 7.44 -14.67
CA LEU A 182 1.09 6.57 -14.36
C LEU A 182 1.52 5.15 -13.99
N LEU A 183 2.82 4.85 -13.99
CA LEU A 183 3.36 3.51 -13.81
C LEU A 183 4.25 3.45 -12.57
N GLN A 184 3.80 2.66 -11.60
CA GLN A 184 4.48 2.47 -10.33
C GLN A 184 5.02 1.05 -10.24
N LYS A 185 6.26 0.91 -9.77
CA LYS A 185 6.83 -0.39 -9.41
C LYS A 185 6.72 -0.59 -7.91
N VAL A 186 5.94 -1.59 -7.49
CA VAL A 186 5.83 -1.99 -6.10
C VAL A 186 6.69 -3.21 -5.84
N THR A 187 7.59 -3.13 -4.85
CA THR A 187 8.47 -4.21 -4.44
C THR A 187 8.16 -4.62 -3.01
N HIS A 188 7.91 -5.91 -2.80
CA HIS A 188 7.78 -6.51 -1.47
C HIS A 188 9.02 -7.34 -1.17
N ILE A 189 9.64 -7.15 0.00
CA ILE A 189 10.76 -7.96 0.48
C ILE A 189 10.42 -8.47 1.87
N ILE A 190 10.47 -9.79 2.06
CA ILE A 190 10.17 -10.40 3.35
C ILE A 190 11.45 -10.76 4.11
N TYR A 191 11.49 -10.33 5.37
CA TYR A 191 12.44 -10.78 6.38
C TYR A 191 11.69 -11.48 7.50
N TYR A 192 12.26 -12.57 7.99
CA TYR A 192 11.58 -13.39 9.00
C TYR A 192 12.57 -14.04 9.93
N GLN A 193 12.14 -14.33 11.16
CA GLN A 193 12.92 -15.05 12.16
C GLN A 193 13.65 -16.28 11.58
N ARG A 194 14.93 -16.39 11.87
CA ARG A 194 15.83 -17.41 11.32
C ARG A 194 15.39 -18.84 11.66
N ASN A 195 14.89 -19.06 12.88
CA ASN A 195 14.47 -20.36 13.41
C ASN A 195 13.11 -20.84 12.89
N ILE A 196 12.36 -19.98 12.17
CA ILE A 196 11.07 -20.37 11.59
C ILE A 196 11.29 -21.10 10.24
N PRO A 197 10.60 -22.24 10.00
CA PRO A 197 10.69 -22.96 8.73
C PRO A 197 10.33 -22.07 7.54
N THR A 198 11.12 -22.11 6.46
CA THR A 198 10.98 -21.25 5.26
C THR A 198 9.60 -21.34 4.58
N LEU A 199 8.85 -22.43 4.78
CA LEU A 199 7.50 -22.57 4.25
C LEU A 199 6.55 -21.47 4.76
N ILE A 200 6.67 -21.08 6.03
CA ILE A 200 5.81 -20.07 6.66
C ILE A 200 5.99 -18.69 6.01
N PRO A 201 7.19 -18.07 5.96
CA PRO A 201 7.36 -16.77 5.30
C PRO A 201 7.09 -16.84 3.80
N LYS A 202 7.35 -17.96 3.12
CA LYS A 202 6.96 -18.10 1.70
C LYS A 202 5.43 -18.08 1.52
N PHE A 203 4.69 -18.73 2.41
CA PHE A 203 3.24 -18.65 2.43
C PHE A 203 2.76 -17.22 2.69
N MET A 204 3.33 -16.53 3.68
CA MET A 204 2.99 -15.12 3.98
C MET A 204 3.24 -14.20 2.77
N LEU A 205 4.41 -14.33 2.12
CA LEU A 205 4.71 -13.54 0.92
C LEU A 205 3.76 -13.86 -0.25
N LYS A 206 3.36 -15.12 -0.41
CA LYS A 206 2.39 -15.50 -1.45
C LYS A 206 0.99 -14.99 -1.14
N ALA A 207 0.58 -15.01 0.12
CA ALA A 207 -0.68 -14.45 0.58
C ALA A 207 -0.75 -12.95 0.30
N GLU A 208 0.30 -12.21 0.68
CA GLU A 208 0.45 -10.78 0.40
C GLU A 208 0.38 -10.51 -1.12
N CYS A 209 1.12 -11.27 -1.92
CA CYS A 209 1.11 -11.15 -3.38
C CYS A 209 -0.31 -11.32 -3.97
N ILE A 210 -1.08 -12.27 -3.47
CA ILE A 210 -2.46 -12.50 -3.93
C ILE A 210 -3.37 -11.35 -3.52
N GLN A 211 -3.24 -10.87 -2.28
CA GLN A 211 -4.04 -9.75 -1.78
C GLN A 211 -3.72 -8.48 -2.57
N PHE A 212 -2.44 -8.17 -2.77
CA PHE A 212 -1.98 -7.03 -3.55
C PHE A 212 -2.45 -7.11 -5.01
N GLU A 213 -2.40 -8.27 -5.66
CA GLU A 213 -2.89 -8.44 -7.04
C GLU A 213 -4.40 -8.15 -7.16
N ARG A 214 -5.19 -8.35 -6.10
CA ARG A 214 -6.61 -7.95 -6.09
C ARG A 214 -6.76 -6.43 -6.08
N ASP A 215 -5.91 -5.72 -5.33
CA ASP A 215 -5.87 -4.25 -5.35
C ASP A 215 -5.44 -3.73 -6.72
N VAL A 216 -4.45 -4.37 -7.36
CA VAL A 216 -4.01 -4.03 -8.72
C VAL A 216 -5.15 -4.11 -9.72
N MET A 217 -6.05 -5.08 -9.61
CA MET A 217 -7.22 -5.11 -10.49
C MET A 217 -8.14 -3.91 -10.30
N VAL A 218 -8.25 -3.36 -9.08
CA VAL A 218 -9.02 -2.13 -8.84
C VAL A 218 -8.26 -0.91 -9.35
N TRP A 219 -6.97 -0.76 -9.00
CA TRP A 219 -6.16 0.39 -9.44
C TRP A 219 -6.07 0.51 -10.97
N ASN A 220 -5.92 -0.60 -11.68
CA ASN A 220 -5.86 -0.61 -13.15
C ASN A 220 -7.20 -0.28 -13.84
N ASN A 221 -8.32 -0.27 -13.11
CA ASN A 221 -9.66 -0.07 -13.69
C ASN A 221 -10.48 1.03 -13.02
N LYS A 222 -9.97 1.69 -11.97
CA LYS A 222 -10.63 2.82 -11.30
C LYS A 222 -10.33 4.13 -12.02
N LYS A 223 -11.18 5.13 -11.82
CA LYS A 223 -10.91 6.52 -12.21
C LYS A 223 -10.62 7.35 -10.97
N TYR A 224 -9.63 8.25 -11.05
CA TYR A 224 -9.42 9.24 -10.00
C TYR A 224 -10.59 10.25 -9.91
N VAL A 225 -11.07 10.49 -8.70
CA VAL A 225 -12.08 11.50 -8.39
C VAL A 225 -11.56 12.40 -7.28
N SER A 226 -11.36 13.68 -7.59
CA SER A 226 -10.76 14.65 -6.65
C SER A 226 -11.65 14.93 -5.43
N LYS A 227 -12.98 14.94 -5.63
CA LYS A 227 -13.98 15.13 -4.58
C LYS A 227 -14.93 13.93 -4.54
N PRO A 228 -14.51 12.78 -4.00
CA PRO A 228 -15.36 11.60 -3.90
C PRO A 228 -16.49 11.86 -2.89
N LEU A 229 -17.64 11.21 -3.09
CA LEU A 229 -18.73 11.20 -2.11
C LEU A 229 -18.34 10.22 -1.00
N LEU A 230 -17.98 10.77 0.16
CA LEU A 230 -17.53 9.98 1.31
C LEU A 230 -18.64 9.90 2.36
N VAL A 231 -18.87 8.70 2.89
CA VAL A 231 -19.74 8.50 4.06
C VAL A 231 -18.94 8.67 5.36
N LYS A 232 -19.60 8.63 6.52
CA LYS A 232 -18.94 8.86 7.82
C LYS A 232 -17.88 7.79 8.11
N GLU A 233 -18.12 6.58 7.63
CA GLU A 233 -17.26 5.41 7.75
C GLU A 233 -15.94 5.60 6.99
N ASP A 234 -15.92 6.45 5.95
CA ASP A 234 -14.73 6.76 5.13
C ASP A 234 -13.88 7.92 5.70
N ALA A 235 -14.17 8.38 6.93
CA ALA A 235 -13.50 9.55 7.50
C ALA A 235 -11.97 9.40 7.62
N ALA A 236 -11.46 8.16 7.64
CA ALA A 236 -10.03 7.88 7.62
C ALA A 236 -9.36 8.32 6.30
N ILE A 237 -10.02 8.19 5.16
CA ILE A 237 -9.50 8.62 3.85
C ILE A 237 -9.17 10.12 3.87
N GLN A 238 -10.11 10.96 4.31
CA GLN A 238 -9.84 12.40 4.40
C GLN A 238 -8.72 12.76 5.38
N LYS A 239 -8.61 12.02 6.50
CA LYS A 239 -7.52 12.23 7.47
C LYS A 239 -6.18 11.83 6.86
N HIS A 240 -6.13 10.75 6.10
CA HIS A 240 -4.96 10.32 5.35
C HIS A 240 -4.55 11.36 4.32
N ARG A 241 -5.46 11.85 3.47
CA ARG A 241 -5.16 12.90 2.48
C ARG A 241 -4.57 14.16 3.12
N ARG A 242 -5.13 14.62 4.25
CA ARG A 242 -4.59 15.76 5.02
C ARG A 242 -3.22 15.49 5.62
N TRP A 243 -2.94 14.26 6.03
CA TRP A 243 -1.63 13.88 6.53
C TRP A 243 -0.62 13.74 5.39
N TYR A 244 -1.00 13.13 4.27
CA TYR A 244 -0.14 12.88 3.12
C TYR A 244 0.25 14.19 2.41
N SER A 245 -0.59 15.23 2.48
CA SER A 245 -0.30 16.52 1.86
C SER A 245 0.98 17.19 2.36
N GLN A 246 1.53 16.75 3.51
CA GLN A 246 2.82 17.24 4.01
C GLN A 246 4.01 16.85 3.11
N PHE A 247 3.85 15.84 2.24
CA PHE A 247 4.88 15.39 1.31
C PHE A 247 4.87 16.17 -0.01
N TYR A 248 3.96 17.14 -0.15
CA TYR A 248 3.90 18.06 -1.27
C TYR A 248 4.26 19.47 -0.80
N SER A 249 5.07 20.18 -1.58
CA SER A 249 5.28 21.62 -1.49
C SER A 249 4.50 22.37 -2.57
N GLU A 250 4.49 23.71 -2.49
CA GLU A 250 3.86 24.59 -3.49
C GLU A 250 4.43 24.38 -4.91
N ASN A 251 5.71 23.99 -5.01
CA ASN A 251 6.40 23.74 -6.27
C ASN A 251 6.28 22.27 -6.73
N SER A 252 5.51 21.44 -6.02
CA SER A 252 5.22 20.08 -6.48
C SER A 252 4.55 20.14 -7.85
N PRO A 253 5.05 19.40 -8.85
CA PRO A 253 4.46 19.45 -10.18
C PRO A 253 2.99 19.09 -10.17
N GLN A 254 2.18 19.98 -10.70
CA GLN A 254 0.77 19.76 -10.94
C GLN A 254 0.59 19.32 -12.38
N PHE A 255 -0.08 18.19 -12.60
CA PHE A 255 -0.48 17.77 -13.94
C PHE A 255 -1.69 18.61 -14.35
N SER A 256 -1.52 19.47 -15.35
CA SER A 256 -2.60 20.20 -15.99
C SER A 256 -3.15 19.40 -17.17
N TYR A 257 -4.47 19.31 -17.27
CA TYR A 257 -5.16 18.75 -18.43
C TYR A 257 -5.11 19.76 -19.58
N GLN A 258 -4.52 19.40 -20.72
CA GLN A 258 -4.78 20.09 -21.98
C GLN A 258 -5.92 19.34 -22.70
N GLN A 259 -7.10 19.93 -22.72
CA GLN A 259 -8.21 19.47 -23.58
C GLN A 259 -7.88 19.86 -25.02
N GLU A 260 -7.23 18.97 -25.77
CA GLU A 260 -7.13 19.10 -27.22
C GLU A 260 -8.47 18.67 -27.84
N SER A 261 -9.32 19.68 -28.12
CA SER A 261 -10.64 19.63 -28.80
C SER A 261 -11.88 19.21 -27.99
N LEU A 262 -12.99 19.87 -28.33
CA LEU A 262 -14.35 19.70 -27.81
C LEU A 262 -15.14 18.75 -28.73
N ASP A 263 -14.63 17.55 -28.96
CA ASP A 263 -15.40 16.55 -29.71
C ASP A 263 -16.15 15.66 -28.69
N TRP A 264 -17.48 15.82 -28.71
CA TRP A 264 -18.47 15.08 -27.93
C TRP A 264 -18.80 13.73 -28.57
#